data_AF-A0A956ZHN1-F1
#
_entry.id   AF-A0A956ZHN1-F1
#
_cell.length_a   1.000
_cell.length_b   1.000
_cell.length_c   1.000
_cell.angle_alpha   90.00
_cell.angle_beta   90.00
_cell.angle_gamma   90.00
#
_symmetry.space_group_name_H-M   'P 1'
#
loop_
_entity.id
_entity.type
_entity.pdbx_description
1 polymer ?
#
loop_
_entity_poly.entity_id
_entity_poly.type
_entity_poly.pdbx_seq_one_letter_code
_entity_poly.pdbx_strand_id
1 'polypeptide(L)'
;IIGGVSYVAIDVWPDDGEPTRAELEAYYAGVHMCDPDGGPADGASDAGGRDSVTDDTNPTESPLFAQNNGLWAKAPYARADDPDTGPGACGESIEQCGCVLTTVATVMAMYELLELPDGTELTPESLNAWFNADATRTASGWVSRGYVFGDVVWTAVNELSGEIARRNPGTKPLRFSRTGTGSNEEILTELRSGRPIVLEIPGHWIVAYKIDGGDILINDPYYRNRTTLADYTDNGVPILSSVLFEHSDDLSAVVITVPRNARVRVTDNEGRVVGTLDLEEDADTAAMNAQEGIGGAQYNTRRAWRDPTCVMSPPPLDAGTNQIILPGTAAQYEIDVRGPEGEEMAVAIHEYDANGVSKLTTQEFSDQSQTGVEYDPAQPNATVTVIPPTTTSTPDPGAGGGGGAEVTPTATPEETATPQDTPTPVPTPTATPPIPPSNVAVACEVEYEDMPKRATVTCKGTVEGNYTQATFRINGVVAAADGLVMDAVFDFNTTLNVQLNACNTTACAASTAAVAVEFPAVSPTPTPTPTATLPGGPTSTPTPPAPAIDASVVCNAVSDGSQWHVGCAASFNGQWTSILWSAPGATPNSAETTTKNWQFTVPGAGLPVTVAATVCNFDTCTGAPIVIVNPEGP
;
A
#
# COMPACT_ATOMS: atom_id res chain seq x y z
N ILE A 1 -44.06 14.35 -21.09
CA ILE A 1 -44.49 15.21 -19.97
C ILE A 1 -43.96 14.55 -18.72
N ILE A 2 -42.92 15.16 -18.16
CA ILE A 2 -42.14 14.69 -17.02
C ILE A 2 -42.99 15.00 -15.78
N GLY A 3 -43.33 13.99 -14.99
CA GLY A 3 -43.99 14.13 -13.70
C GLY A 3 -43.19 13.31 -12.69
N GLY A 4 -42.44 14.02 -11.86
CA GLY A 4 -41.50 13.47 -10.89
C GLY A 4 -42.16 12.55 -9.86
N VAL A 5 -41.44 11.48 -9.52
CA VAL A 5 -41.74 10.58 -8.42
C VAL A 5 -40.93 11.07 -7.21
N SER A 6 -41.61 11.48 -6.14
CA SER A 6 -40.95 11.70 -4.84
C SER A 6 -40.97 10.38 -4.07
N TYR A 7 -39.78 9.81 -3.84
CA TYR A 7 -39.59 8.73 -2.89
C TYR A 7 -39.37 9.33 -1.50
N VAL A 8 -40.16 8.90 -0.53
CA VAL A 8 -39.84 9.10 0.89
C VAL A 8 -39.07 7.85 1.32
N ALA A 9 -37.75 7.94 1.31
CA ALA A 9 -36.89 6.99 2.00
C ALA A 9 -36.99 7.29 3.49
N ILE A 10 -37.44 6.32 4.29
CA ILE A 10 -37.22 6.34 5.73
C ILE A 10 -35.84 5.73 5.91
N ASP A 11 -34.87 6.61 5.94
CA ASP A 11 -33.48 6.30 6.16
C ASP A 11 -33.30 6.17 7.68
N VAL A 12 -33.09 4.94 8.14
CA VAL A 12 -32.70 4.69 9.54
C VAL A 12 -31.19 4.84 9.57
N TRP A 13 -30.73 6.09 9.70
CA TRP A 13 -29.33 6.36 9.99
C TRP A 13 -29.04 5.80 11.40
N PRO A 14 -27.97 5.02 11.61
CA PRO A 14 -27.45 4.84 12.96
C PRO A 14 -27.18 6.24 13.52
N ASP A 15 -27.54 6.48 14.79
CA ASP A 15 -27.30 7.76 15.46
C ASP A 15 -25.93 8.31 15.03
N ASP A 16 -25.94 9.52 14.48
CA ASP A 16 -24.86 10.42 14.10
C ASP A 16 -24.00 10.86 15.31
N GLY A 17 -23.89 9.97 16.29
CA GLY A 17 -23.00 10.11 17.43
C GLY A 17 -21.56 10.08 16.94
N GLU A 18 -20.88 11.21 17.13
CA GLU A 18 -19.42 11.29 17.07
C GLU A 18 -18.79 10.06 17.73
N PRO A 19 -17.82 9.40 17.08
CA PRO A 19 -17.17 8.22 17.64
C PRO A 19 -16.65 8.56 19.04
N THR A 20 -16.99 7.71 20.00
CA THR A 20 -16.50 7.85 21.36
C THR A 20 -14.98 7.76 21.37
N ARG A 21 -14.35 8.40 22.38
CA ARG A 21 -12.90 8.26 22.58
C ARG A 21 -12.46 6.80 22.61
N ALA A 22 -13.27 5.90 23.18
CA ALA A 22 -12.96 4.48 23.22
C ALA A 22 -12.91 3.85 21.82
N GLU A 23 -13.80 4.25 20.90
CA GLU A 23 -13.80 3.78 19.51
C GLU A 23 -12.59 4.32 18.73
N LEU A 24 -12.19 5.57 18.98
CA LEU A 24 -10.97 6.14 18.41
C LEU A 24 -9.70 5.44 18.92
N GLU A 25 -9.61 5.18 20.22
CA GLU A 25 -8.46 4.49 20.83
C GLU A 25 -8.41 3.00 20.45
N ALA A 26 -9.55 2.36 20.14
CA ALA A 26 -9.60 0.94 19.79
C ALA A 26 -8.77 0.61 18.54
N TYR A 27 -8.64 1.55 17.61
CA TYR A 27 -7.78 1.39 16.43
C TYR A 27 -6.29 1.25 16.81
N TYR A 28 -5.86 1.90 17.90
CA TYR A 28 -4.46 1.90 18.38
C TYR A 28 -4.18 0.83 19.45
N ALA A 29 -5.14 -0.05 19.71
CA ALA A 29 -5.01 -1.10 20.72
C ALA A 29 -3.83 -2.04 20.41
N GLY A 30 -3.07 -2.42 21.45
CA GLY A 30 -1.91 -3.31 21.33
C GLY A 30 -0.59 -2.62 20.97
N VAL A 31 -0.61 -1.41 20.40
CA VAL A 31 0.60 -0.59 20.19
C VAL A 31 1.11 0.03 21.52
N HIS A 32 0.29 -0.04 22.57
CA HIS A 32 0.48 0.51 23.94
C HIS A 32 1.03 1.94 23.96
N MET A 33 0.42 2.86 23.22
CA MET A 33 0.78 4.28 23.34
C MET A 33 0.31 4.92 24.63
N CYS A 34 -0.87 4.54 25.12
CA CYS A 34 -1.56 5.24 26.21
C CYS A 34 -1.93 4.36 27.41
N ASP A 35 -1.15 3.32 27.68
CA ASP A 35 -1.39 2.49 28.86
C ASP A 35 -0.99 3.27 30.13
N PRO A 36 -1.93 3.56 31.07
CA PRO A 36 -1.62 4.31 32.29
C PRO A 36 -0.56 3.63 33.17
N ASP A 37 -0.30 2.34 32.98
CA ASP A 37 0.65 1.55 33.76
C ASP A 37 2.01 1.34 33.06
N GLY A 38 2.16 1.83 31.82
CA GLY A 38 3.31 1.56 30.94
C GLY A 38 4.09 2.79 30.49
N GLY A 39 4.02 3.90 31.23
CA GLY A 39 4.68 5.17 30.90
C GLY A 39 6.14 5.00 30.43
N PRO A 40 6.67 5.97 29.65
CA PRO A 40 8.00 5.85 29.03
C PRO A 40 8.99 5.40 30.10
N ALA A 41 9.62 4.24 29.88
CA ALA A 41 10.43 3.58 30.89
C ALA A 41 11.33 4.62 31.58
N ASP A 42 11.24 4.71 32.91
CA ASP A 42 12.08 5.58 33.74
C ASP A 42 13.56 5.38 33.32
N GLY A 43 14.07 6.26 32.45
CA GLY A 43 15.36 6.08 31.77
C GLY A 43 15.44 6.48 30.29
N ALA A 44 14.31 6.70 29.60
CA ALA A 44 14.32 7.15 28.19
C ALA A 44 14.93 8.56 27.99
N SER A 45 14.86 9.41 29.01
CA SER A 45 15.32 10.81 28.94
C SER A 45 16.81 11.04 29.27
N ASP A 46 17.50 10.05 29.86
CA ASP A 46 18.83 10.25 30.46
C ASP A 46 20.00 9.54 29.75
N ALA A 47 19.76 8.84 28.64
CA ALA A 47 20.84 8.32 27.80
C ALA A 47 21.20 9.36 26.72
N GLY A 48 22.29 10.09 26.99
CA GLY A 48 22.88 11.09 26.11
C GLY A 48 23.08 10.61 24.67
N GLY A 49 23.12 11.59 23.76
CA GLY A 49 23.18 11.41 22.31
C GLY A 49 24.27 10.46 21.83
N ARG A 50 24.11 9.99 20.58
CA ARG A 50 25.01 9.08 19.84
C ARG A 50 25.94 8.35 20.79
N ASP A 51 25.55 7.17 21.27
CA ASP A 51 26.57 6.18 21.61
C ASP A 51 27.19 5.80 20.25
N SER A 52 28.11 6.67 19.82
CA SER A 52 29.10 6.52 18.78
C SER A 52 28.68 5.61 17.63
N VAL A 53 28.27 6.22 16.50
CA VAL A 53 28.36 5.62 15.15
C VAL A 53 29.80 5.16 14.82
N THR A 54 30.77 5.45 15.70
CA THR A 54 32.17 5.08 15.62
C THR A 54 32.62 4.03 16.65
N ASP A 55 31.73 3.30 17.34
CA ASP A 55 32.22 2.11 18.06
C ASP A 55 32.49 1.01 17.03
N ASP A 56 33.65 1.14 16.37
CA ASP A 56 34.25 0.23 15.40
C ASP A 56 34.40 -1.21 15.93
N THR A 57 34.02 -1.47 17.20
CA THR A 57 34.06 -2.80 17.80
C THR A 57 32.80 -3.63 17.57
N ASN A 58 31.68 -3.04 17.13
CA ASN A 58 30.49 -3.81 16.75
C ASN A 58 29.67 -3.18 15.58
N PRO A 59 30.18 -3.20 14.33
CA PRO A 59 29.52 -2.64 13.14
C PRO A 59 28.17 -3.31 12.75
N THR A 60 27.64 -4.18 13.60
CA THR A 60 26.38 -4.91 13.39
C THR A 60 25.17 -4.29 14.08
N GLU A 61 25.35 -3.24 14.88
CA GLU A 61 24.25 -2.54 15.53
C GLU A 61 23.78 -1.37 14.65
N SER A 62 22.51 -1.42 14.27
CA SER A 62 21.90 -0.41 13.41
C SER A 62 21.87 0.96 14.11
N PRO A 63 22.09 2.08 13.40
CA PRO A 63 21.92 3.40 13.99
C PRO A 63 20.49 3.56 14.51
N LEU A 64 20.34 3.81 15.81
CA LEU A 64 19.04 4.03 16.44
C LEU A 64 18.88 5.50 16.82
N PHE A 65 17.96 6.20 16.16
CA PHE A 65 17.45 7.48 16.64
C PHE A 65 16.17 7.26 17.45
N ALA A 66 16.07 7.92 18.61
CA ALA A 66 14.87 7.90 19.44
C ALA A 66 14.16 9.26 19.37
N GLN A 67 12.87 9.30 19.03
CA GLN A 67 12.09 10.53 18.90
C GLN A 67 11.93 11.26 20.24
N ASN A 68 11.97 10.52 21.36
CA ASN A 68 11.90 11.03 22.73
C ASN A 68 13.28 11.38 23.33
N ASN A 69 14.34 11.43 22.51
CA ASN A 69 15.65 11.88 22.97
C ASN A 69 15.59 13.35 23.41
N GLY A 70 16.04 13.64 24.64
CA GLY A 70 15.98 14.98 25.23
C GLY A 70 16.67 16.10 24.46
N LEU A 71 17.56 15.78 23.51
CA LEU A 71 18.19 16.76 22.61
C LEU A 71 17.19 17.41 21.65
N TRP A 72 16.23 16.65 21.13
CA TRP A 72 15.31 17.09 20.07
C TRP A 72 13.83 16.81 20.33
N ALA A 73 13.49 16.01 21.34
CA ALA A 73 12.13 15.65 21.73
C ALA A 73 11.17 16.86 21.81
N LYS A 74 11.68 18.02 22.25
CA LYS A 74 10.91 19.25 22.44
C LYS A 74 10.92 20.19 21.23
N ALA A 75 11.66 19.86 20.18
CA ALA A 75 11.68 20.68 18.97
C ALA A 75 10.28 20.63 18.30
N PRO A 76 9.77 21.77 17.79
CA PRO A 76 8.51 21.79 17.07
C PRO A 76 8.52 20.85 15.86
N TYR A 77 7.49 20.02 15.75
CA TYR A 77 7.31 19.09 14.63
C TYR A 77 6.44 19.73 13.55
N ALA A 78 6.86 19.69 12.28
CA ALA A 78 6.07 20.12 11.11
C ALA A 78 5.31 21.47 11.28
N ARG A 79 5.95 22.47 11.90
CA ARG A 79 5.35 23.80 12.21
C ARG A 79 4.11 23.76 13.12
N ALA A 80 3.94 22.70 13.91
CA ALA A 80 2.82 22.56 14.84
C ALA A 80 2.87 23.55 16.04
N ASP A 81 3.94 24.34 16.16
CA ASP A 81 4.06 25.47 17.10
C ASP A 81 3.44 26.77 16.57
N ASP A 82 2.88 26.78 15.35
CA ASP A 82 2.17 27.95 14.82
C ASP A 82 0.87 28.20 15.61
N PRO A 83 0.76 29.35 16.31
CA PRO A 83 -0.40 29.67 17.12
C PRO A 83 -1.69 29.85 16.31
N ASP A 84 -1.60 30.10 15.00
CA ASP A 84 -2.77 30.33 14.17
C ASP A 84 -3.41 29.03 13.65
N THR A 85 -2.68 27.91 13.67
CA THR A 85 -3.19 26.58 13.34
C THR A 85 -3.48 25.73 14.57
N GLY A 86 -2.83 26.06 15.70
CA GLY A 86 -2.87 25.24 16.90
C GLY A 86 -2.06 23.95 16.74
N PRO A 87 -2.05 23.08 17.76
CA PRO A 87 -1.35 21.81 17.70
C PRO A 87 -1.88 20.97 16.54
N GLY A 88 -0.97 20.32 15.82
CA GLY A 88 -1.35 19.33 14.83
C GLY A 88 -2.13 18.18 15.47
N ALA A 89 -2.81 17.37 14.65
CA ALA A 89 -3.66 16.28 15.12
C ALA A 89 -2.90 15.24 16.00
N CYS A 90 -1.58 15.13 15.85
CA CYS A 90 -0.71 14.26 16.65
C CYS A 90 0.00 14.96 17.82
N GLY A 91 -0.03 16.31 17.93
CA GLY A 91 0.76 17.07 18.91
C GLY A 91 1.65 18.18 18.30
N GLU A 92 2.56 18.72 19.11
CA GLU A 92 3.38 19.90 18.78
C GLU A 92 4.86 19.57 18.57
N SER A 93 5.38 18.49 19.17
CA SER A 93 6.82 18.22 19.22
C SER A 93 7.25 16.92 18.53
N ILE A 94 8.55 16.76 18.30
CA ILE A 94 9.12 15.51 17.77
C ILE A 94 8.84 14.33 18.71
N GLU A 95 8.78 14.52 20.02
CA GLU A 95 8.42 13.44 20.95
C GLU A 95 7.00 12.91 20.71
N GLN A 96 6.07 13.82 20.40
CA GLN A 96 4.65 13.51 20.24
C GLN A 96 4.32 13.02 18.83
N CYS A 97 4.97 13.56 17.80
CA CYS A 97 4.64 13.27 16.41
C CYS A 97 5.79 12.63 15.63
N GLY A 98 7.04 12.70 16.09
CA GLY A 98 8.21 12.48 15.24
C GLY A 98 8.53 11.03 14.86
N CYS A 99 7.60 10.08 14.93
CA CYS A 99 7.88 8.66 14.65
C CYS A 99 8.34 8.45 13.20
N VAL A 100 7.62 9.01 12.22
CA VAL A 100 8.01 8.90 10.81
C VAL A 100 9.31 9.64 10.52
N LEU A 101 9.44 10.88 10.99
CA LEU A 101 10.66 11.68 10.86
C LEU A 101 11.89 10.92 11.38
N THR A 102 11.78 10.34 12.58
CA THR A 102 12.87 9.60 13.22
C THR A 102 13.19 8.31 12.48
N THR A 103 12.16 7.64 11.96
CA THR A 103 12.30 6.46 11.08
C THR A 103 13.01 6.82 9.77
N VAL A 104 12.68 7.95 9.12
CA VAL A 104 13.38 8.41 7.91
C VAL A 104 14.85 8.69 8.21
N ALA A 105 15.16 9.41 9.29
CA ALA A 105 16.54 9.65 9.70
C ALA A 105 17.29 8.33 9.93
N THR A 106 16.64 7.36 10.57
CA THR A 106 17.20 6.03 10.85
C THR A 106 17.53 5.28 9.57
N VAL A 107 16.59 5.21 8.62
CA VAL A 107 16.82 4.56 7.33
C VAL A 107 17.94 5.25 6.55
N MET A 108 17.92 6.57 6.45
CA MET A 108 18.98 7.32 5.77
C MET A 108 20.36 7.02 6.36
N ALA A 109 20.46 6.92 7.69
CA ALA A 109 21.70 6.55 8.37
C ALA A 109 22.12 5.09 8.07
N MET A 110 21.18 4.15 7.97
CA MET A 110 21.46 2.76 7.55
C MET A 110 21.98 2.68 6.10
N TYR A 111 21.64 3.65 5.25
CA TYR A 111 22.18 3.82 3.90
C TYR A 111 23.43 4.73 3.86
N GLU A 112 24.09 4.94 5.00
CA GLU A 112 25.33 5.70 5.14
C GLU A 112 25.21 7.20 4.76
N LEU A 113 23.99 7.74 4.75
CA LEU A 113 23.74 9.18 4.60
C LEU A 113 23.81 9.85 5.98
N LEU A 114 25.02 10.10 6.49
CA LEU A 114 25.22 10.52 7.88
C LEU A 114 25.32 12.04 8.09
N GLU A 115 25.37 12.82 7.01
CA GLU A 115 25.49 14.28 7.01
C GLU A 115 24.53 14.90 6.00
N LEU A 116 23.95 16.05 6.34
CA LEU A 116 23.15 16.87 5.45
C LEU A 116 24.02 17.65 4.45
N PRO A 117 23.44 18.25 3.39
CA PRO A 117 24.20 18.95 2.34
C PRO A 117 25.05 20.13 2.82
N ASP A 118 24.75 20.70 4.00
CA ASP A 118 25.51 21.78 4.63
C ASP A 118 26.64 21.28 5.55
N GLY A 119 26.82 19.96 5.65
CA GLY A 119 27.80 19.29 6.49
C GLY A 119 27.35 19.13 7.95
N THR A 120 26.10 19.51 8.29
CA THR A 120 25.54 19.18 9.60
C THR A 120 25.28 17.68 9.72
N GLU A 121 25.39 17.15 10.93
CA GLU A 121 25.11 15.74 11.20
C GLU A 121 23.63 15.41 10.92
N LEU A 122 23.35 14.23 10.34
CA LEU A 122 21.99 13.72 10.25
C LEU A 122 21.48 13.30 11.63
N THR A 123 20.44 13.98 12.08
CA THR A 123 19.67 13.70 13.31
C THR A 123 18.18 13.97 13.03
N PRO A 124 17.24 13.49 13.86
CA PRO A 124 15.84 13.88 13.73
C PRO A 124 15.63 15.40 13.76
N GLU A 125 16.41 16.14 14.56
CA GLU A 125 16.32 17.60 14.62
C GLU A 125 16.76 18.29 13.33
N SER A 126 17.95 17.95 12.83
CA SER A 126 18.49 18.56 11.61
C SER A 126 17.68 18.16 10.38
N LEU A 127 17.18 16.92 10.32
CA LEU A 127 16.25 16.47 9.28
C LEU A 127 14.91 17.22 9.36
N ASN A 128 14.34 17.40 10.55
CA ASN A 128 13.11 18.17 10.74
C ASN A 128 13.29 19.62 10.27
N ALA A 129 14.43 20.24 10.58
CA ALA A 129 14.74 21.59 10.12
C ALA A 129 14.80 21.66 8.58
N TRP A 130 15.41 20.67 7.92
CA TRP A 130 15.43 20.59 6.45
C TRP A 130 14.03 20.33 5.87
N PHE A 131 13.23 19.43 6.45
CA PHE A 131 11.85 19.17 6.03
C PHE A 131 10.95 20.41 6.15
N ASN A 132 11.14 21.22 7.18
CA ASN A 132 10.39 22.47 7.38
C ASN A 132 10.86 23.63 6.49
N ALA A 133 11.94 23.48 5.73
CA ALA A 133 12.39 24.53 4.83
C ALA A 133 11.32 24.83 3.75
N ASP A 134 11.26 26.09 3.34
CA ASP A 134 10.29 26.63 2.38
C ASP A 134 8.81 26.43 2.78
N ALA A 135 8.54 26.21 4.08
CA ALA A 135 7.19 26.02 4.59
C ALA A 135 6.28 27.22 4.27
N THR A 136 5.12 26.90 3.69
CA THR A 136 4.06 27.83 3.34
C THR A 136 2.74 27.35 3.93
N ARG A 137 1.94 28.29 4.44
CA ARG A 137 0.63 28.01 5.01
C ARG A 137 -0.44 28.01 3.93
N THR A 138 -1.35 27.05 3.99
CA THR A 138 -2.53 26.89 3.13
C THR A 138 -3.80 26.80 3.97
N ALA A 139 -4.98 26.69 3.34
CA ALA A 139 -6.24 26.49 4.07
C ALA A 139 -6.26 25.17 4.87
N SER A 140 -5.56 24.15 4.39
CA SER A 140 -5.47 22.82 5.04
C SER A 140 -4.30 22.65 6.00
N GLY A 141 -3.47 23.68 6.20
CA GLY A 141 -2.33 23.65 7.13
C GLY A 141 -1.01 23.96 6.45
N TRP A 142 0.10 23.47 7.02
CA TRP A 142 1.44 23.75 6.51
C TRP A 142 1.86 22.74 5.43
N VAL A 143 2.51 23.27 4.39
CA VAL A 143 3.13 22.50 3.32
C VAL A 143 4.58 22.97 3.16
N SER A 144 5.52 22.05 3.02
CA SER A 144 6.97 22.32 3.00
C SER A 144 7.70 21.27 2.16
N ARG A 145 9.04 21.30 2.15
CA ARG A 145 9.86 20.30 1.47
C ARG A 145 9.53 18.87 1.90
N GLY A 146 9.41 18.63 3.21
CA GLY A 146 9.23 17.29 3.77
C GLY A 146 7.88 17.00 4.41
N TYR A 147 7.05 18.03 4.62
CA TYR A 147 5.74 17.87 5.25
C TYR A 147 4.59 18.40 4.40
N VAL A 148 3.46 17.71 4.46
CA VAL A 148 2.16 18.17 3.96
C VAL A 148 1.10 17.88 5.02
N PHE A 149 0.45 18.92 5.55
CA PHE A 149 -0.62 18.81 6.54
C PHE A 149 -0.23 18.01 7.79
N GLY A 150 1.05 18.10 8.16
CA GLY A 150 1.64 17.37 9.30
C GLY A 150 2.11 15.94 8.98
N ASP A 151 1.82 15.38 7.79
CA ASP A 151 2.35 14.09 7.35
C ASP A 151 3.67 14.23 6.61
N VAL A 152 4.52 13.21 6.66
CA VAL A 152 5.79 13.17 5.94
C VAL A 152 5.59 12.77 4.48
N VAL A 153 6.24 13.51 3.59
CA VAL A 153 6.36 13.17 2.17
C VAL A 153 7.59 12.27 2.01
N TRP A 154 7.41 10.95 1.90
CA TRP A 154 8.55 10.01 1.84
C TRP A 154 9.51 10.27 0.67
N THR A 155 9.01 10.78 -0.44
CA THR A 155 9.82 11.16 -1.60
C THR A 155 10.70 12.38 -1.34
N ALA A 156 10.55 13.10 -0.22
CA ALA A 156 11.51 14.13 0.19
C ALA A 156 12.93 13.56 0.38
N VAL A 157 13.05 12.25 0.65
CA VAL A 157 14.34 11.53 0.66
C VAL A 157 15.02 11.57 -0.71
N ASN A 158 14.26 11.59 -1.81
CA ASN A 158 14.80 11.70 -3.16
C ASN A 158 15.57 13.02 -3.32
N GLU A 159 14.97 14.15 -2.91
CA GLU A 159 15.63 15.45 -2.97
C GLU A 159 16.84 15.52 -2.05
N LEU A 160 16.66 15.17 -0.78
CA LEU A 160 17.72 15.31 0.21
C LEU A 160 18.92 14.42 -0.12
N SER A 161 18.71 13.16 -0.50
CA SER A 161 19.81 12.26 -0.85
C SER A 161 20.53 12.70 -2.13
N GLY A 162 19.81 13.26 -3.10
CA GLY A 162 20.38 13.86 -4.31
C GLY A 162 21.19 15.12 -4.02
N GLU A 163 20.76 15.97 -3.08
CA GLU A 163 21.56 17.09 -2.57
C GLU A 163 22.84 16.60 -1.88
N ILE A 164 22.76 15.58 -1.01
CA ILE A 164 23.91 14.99 -0.32
C ILE A 164 24.91 14.42 -1.33
N ALA A 165 24.45 13.58 -2.27
CA ALA A 165 25.31 12.95 -3.27
C ALA A 165 26.03 13.97 -4.18
N ARG A 166 25.38 15.09 -4.52
CA ARG A 166 26.01 16.18 -5.28
C ARG A 166 27.11 16.90 -4.50
N ARG A 167 26.99 16.98 -3.17
CA ARG A 167 27.98 17.61 -2.29
C ARG A 167 29.13 16.67 -1.93
N ASN A 168 28.84 15.37 -1.83
CA ASN A 168 29.76 14.34 -1.36
C ASN A 168 29.99 13.29 -2.47
N PRO A 169 31.01 13.48 -3.34
CA PRO A 169 31.31 12.53 -4.40
C PRO A 169 31.57 11.12 -3.87
N GLY A 170 30.85 10.14 -4.42
CA GLY A 170 30.93 8.73 -4.02
C GLY A 170 29.77 8.27 -3.15
N THR A 171 29.00 9.19 -2.56
CA THR A 171 27.73 8.86 -1.92
C THR A 171 26.70 8.46 -2.97
N LYS A 172 26.04 7.32 -2.77
CA LYS A 172 24.94 6.86 -3.64
C LYS A 172 23.64 7.52 -3.18
N PRO A 173 22.88 8.15 -4.09
CA PRO A 173 21.58 8.68 -3.73
C PRO A 173 20.62 7.55 -3.33
N LEU A 174 19.60 7.91 -2.57
CA LEU A 174 18.58 7.03 -2.01
C LEU A 174 17.21 7.55 -2.47
N ARG A 175 16.36 6.66 -2.97
CA ARG A 175 14.99 7.00 -3.33
C ARG A 175 13.98 6.23 -2.51
N PHE A 176 12.82 6.85 -2.31
CA PHE A 176 11.59 6.13 -2.07
C PHE A 176 11.28 5.26 -3.30
N SER A 177 11.09 3.96 -3.08
CA SER A 177 10.78 3.00 -4.15
C SER A 177 9.28 2.83 -4.29
N ARG A 178 8.61 2.41 -3.21
CA ARG A 178 7.16 2.20 -3.14
C ARG A 178 6.65 2.05 -1.70
N THR A 179 5.35 2.21 -1.55
CA THR A 179 4.59 1.62 -0.45
C THR A 179 4.39 0.13 -0.76
N GLY A 180 4.57 -0.71 0.25
CA GLY A 180 4.32 -2.14 0.19
C GLY A 180 3.22 -2.57 1.13
N THR A 181 3.05 -3.88 1.24
CA THR A 181 1.95 -4.49 2.01
C THR A 181 2.33 -4.73 3.47
N GLY A 182 3.62 -4.74 3.78
CA GLY A 182 4.13 -5.16 5.08
C GLY A 182 3.95 -6.65 5.35
N SER A 183 3.71 -7.46 4.31
CA SER A 183 3.60 -8.91 4.46
C SER A 183 4.92 -9.52 4.94
N ASN A 184 4.84 -10.62 5.69
CA ASN A 184 6.02 -11.32 6.18
C ASN A 184 6.98 -11.76 5.05
N GLU A 185 6.44 -12.12 3.88
CA GLU A 185 7.25 -12.47 2.71
C GLU A 185 8.02 -11.25 2.18
N GLU A 186 7.38 -10.08 2.07
CA GLU A 186 8.03 -8.83 1.67
C GLU A 186 9.12 -8.44 2.67
N ILE A 187 8.82 -8.47 3.97
CA ILE A 187 9.77 -8.16 5.04
C ILE A 187 11.01 -9.07 4.92
N LEU A 188 10.81 -10.38 4.87
CA LEU A 188 11.93 -11.33 4.78
C LEU A 188 12.73 -11.14 3.48
N THR A 189 12.08 -10.80 2.37
CA THR A 189 12.73 -10.57 1.07
C THR A 189 13.65 -9.34 1.12
N GLU A 190 13.18 -8.22 1.67
CA GLU A 190 13.97 -7.00 1.84
C GLU A 190 15.16 -7.23 2.78
N LEU A 191 14.90 -7.83 3.94
CA LEU A 191 15.94 -8.08 4.95
C LEU A 191 17.01 -9.06 4.47
N ARG A 192 16.64 -10.12 3.75
CA ARG A 192 17.60 -11.04 3.12
C ARG A 192 18.43 -10.38 2.02
N SER A 193 17.88 -9.34 1.39
CA SER A 193 18.60 -8.51 0.43
C SER A 193 19.48 -7.44 1.08
N GLY A 194 19.55 -7.41 2.43
CA GLY A 194 20.31 -6.42 3.18
C GLY A 194 19.69 -5.01 3.12
N ARG A 195 18.39 -4.90 2.80
CA ARG A 195 17.68 -3.62 2.75
C ARG A 195 16.77 -3.48 3.98
N PRO A 196 16.87 -2.38 4.75
CA PRO A 196 15.92 -2.11 5.81
C PRO A 196 14.55 -1.77 5.19
N ILE A 197 13.49 -2.11 5.92
CA ILE A 197 12.11 -1.86 5.53
C ILE A 197 11.39 -1.13 6.66
N VAL A 198 10.65 -0.09 6.31
CA VAL A 198 9.83 0.65 7.25
C VAL A 198 8.46 -0.02 7.31
N LEU A 199 7.93 -0.25 8.51
CA LEU A 199 6.65 -0.93 8.74
C LEU A 199 5.67 0.01 9.42
N GLU A 200 4.46 0.05 8.87
CA GLU A 200 3.33 0.74 9.50
C GLU A 200 2.60 -0.24 10.42
N ILE A 201 2.42 0.17 11.66
CA ILE A 201 1.44 -0.42 12.59
C ILE A 201 0.45 0.68 12.97
N PRO A 202 -0.72 0.37 13.56
CA PRO A 202 -1.72 1.39 13.87
C PRO A 202 -1.14 2.60 14.62
N GLY A 203 -1.09 3.75 13.94
CA GLY A 203 -0.60 5.02 14.48
C GLY A 203 0.91 5.15 14.69
N HIS A 204 1.74 4.18 14.28
CA HIS A 204 3.19 4.19 14.51
C HIS A 204 3.99 3.66 13.33
N TRP A 205 5.27 4.01 13.28
CA TRP A 205 6.20 3.58 12.24
C TRP A 205 7.51 3.08 12.86
N ILE A 206 7.93 1.89 12.45
CA ILE A 206 9.15 1.23 12.93
C ILE A 206 10.02 0.78 11.76
N VAL A 207 11.31 0.55 11.99
CA VAL A 207 12.22 0.04 10.95
C VAL A 207 12.63 -1.39 11.27
N ALA A 208 12.28 -2.35 10.42
CA ALA A 208 12.90 -3.67 10.46
C ALA A 208 14.20 -3.64 9.65
N TYR A 209 15.29 -4.18 10.21
CA TYR A 209 16.62 -4.01 9.60
C TYR A 209 17.47 -5.28 9.53
N LYS A 210 17.11 -6.36 10.24
CA LYS A 210 17.91 -7.59 10.24
C LYS A 210 17.07 -8.80 10.66
N ILE A 211 17.48 -9.98 10.19
CA ILE A 211 17.04 -11.27 10.72
C ILE A 211 18.16 -11.84 11.61
N ASP A 212 17.88 -12.16 12.86
CA ASP A 212 18.83 -12.79 13.79
C ASP A 212 18.16 -13.92 14.56
N GLY A 213 18.75 -15.12 14.53
CA GLY A 213 18.17 -16.29 15.22
C GLY A 213 16.77 -16.72 14.75
N GLY A 214 16.25 -16.16 13.65
CA GLY A 214 14.86 -16.34 13.21
C GLY A 214 13.94 -15.17 13.58
N ASP A 215 14.40 -14.28 14.46
CA ASP A 215 13.68 -13.07 14.85
C ASP A 215 13.95 -11.95 13.85
N ILE A 216 12.93 -11.13 13.60
CA ILE A 216 13.07 -9.89 12.83
C ILE A 216 13.39 -8.77 13.81
N LEU A 217 14.61 -8.24 13.75
CA LEU A 217 15.05 -7.13 14.59
C LEU A 217 14.50 -5.80 14.06
N ILE A 218 14.07 -4.95 14.98
CA ILE A 218 13.48 -3.64 14.69
C ILE A 218 14.18 -2.51 15.44
N ASN A 219 14.08 -1.31 14.89
CA ASN A 219 14.33 -0.04 15.54
C ASN A 219 12.98 0.66 15.70
N ASP A 220 12.54 0.81 16.95
CA ASP A 220 11.38 1.60 17.29
C ASP A 220 11.79 3.02 17.72
N PRO A 221 11.28 4.08 17.08
CA PRO A 221 11.68 5.44 17.41
C PRO A 221 11.21 5.89 18.79
N TYR A 222 10.23 5.24 19.42
CA TYR A 222 9.72 5.61 20.75
C TYR A 222 10.06 4.57 21.83
N TYR A 223 9.88 3.27 21.52
CA TYR A 223 10.05 2.17 22.48
C TYR A 223 11.40 1.46 22.33
N ARG A 224 12.44 1.99 22.98
CA ARG A 224 13.79 1.40 22.92
C ARG A 224 13.88 -0.06 23.40
N ASN A 225 12.95 -0.50 24.26
CA ASN A 225 12.90 -1.87 24.77
C ASN A 225 12.21 -2.86 23.82
N ARG A 226 11.56 -2.38 22.76
CA ARG A 226 11.01 -3.22 21.68
C ARG A 226 12.07 -3.37 20.61
N THR A 227 12.62 -4.56 20.52
CA THR A 227 13.79 -4.85 19.69
C THR A 227 13.50 -5.88 18.61
N THR A 228 12.34 -6.53 18.68
CA THR A 228 11.89 -7.52 17.70
C THR A 228 10.49 -7.21 17.19
N LEU A 229 10.17 -7.62 15.97
CA LEU A 229 8.83 -7.49 15.42
C LEU A 229 7.78 -8.28 16.24
N ALA A 230 8.21 -9.36 16.89
CA ALA A 230 7.37 -10.18 17.78
C ALA A 230 6.81 -9.39 18.97
N ASP A 231 7.50 -8.33 19.42
CA ASP A 231 7.01 -7.41 20.46
C ASP A 231 5.65 -6.79 20.10
N TYR A 232 5.33 -6.74 18.80
CA TYR A 232 4.05 -6.29 18.25
C TYR A 232 3.15 -7.46 17.84
N THR A 233 3.64 -8.33 16.97
CA THR A 233 2.79 -9.32 16.29
C THR A 233 2.26 -10.40 17.24
N ASP A 234 3.01 -10.76 18.30
CA ASP A 234 2.55 -11.75 19.29
C ASP A 234 1.39 -11.21 20.13
N ASN A 235 1.25 -9.88 20.22
CA ASN A 235 0.14 -9.19 20.86
C ASN A 235 -1.02 -8.90 19.88
N GLY A 236 -0.96 -9.44 18.66
CA GLY A 236 -1.99 -9.30 17.64
C GLY A 236 -2.03 -7.93 16.95
N VAL A 237 -0.98 -7.12 17.08
CA VAL A 237 -0.86 -5.86 16.34
C VAL A 237 -0.59 -6.16 14.87
N PRO A 238 -1.47 -5.73 13.94
CA PRO A 238 -1.26 -5.97 12.52
C PRO A 238 -0.19 -5.04 11.95
N ILE A 239 0.53 -5.53 10.94
CA ILE A 239 1.29 -4.67 10.02
C ILE A 239 0.32 -4.21 8.94
N LEU A 240 0.17 -2.90 8.79
CA LEU A 240 -0.81 -2.27 7.90
C LEU A 240 -0.23 -2.06 6.50
N SER A 241 1.03 -1.65 6.43
CA SER A 241 1.75 -1.38 5.19
C SER A 241 3.26 -1.39 5.43
N SER A 242 4.03 -1.15 4.37
CA SER A 242 5.47 -0.91 4.45
C SER A 242 5.91 0.24 3.55
N VAL A 243 7.09 0.80 3.81
CA VAL A 243 7.75 1.77 2.93
C VAL A 243 9.15 1.26 2.61
N LEU A 244 9.45 1.20 1.32
CA LEU A 244 10.70 0.65 0.80
C LEU A 244 11.56 1.74 0.19
N PHE A 245 12.87 1.62 0.41
CA PHE A 245 13.89 2.52 -0.15
C PHE A 245 14.95 1.72 -0.91
N GLU A 246 15.58 2.37 -1.88
CA GLU A 246 16.67 1.78 -2.63
C GLU A 246 17.63 2.84 -3.17
N HIS A 247 18.87 2.44 -3.44
CA HIS A 247 19.77 3.30 -4.20
C HIS A 247 19.28 3.43 -5.65
N SER A 248 19.32 4.65 -6.18
CA SER A 248 18.92 4.93 -7.55
C SER A 248 19.63 6.17 -8.08
N ASP A 249 19.97 6.15 -9.38
CA ASP A 249 20.44 7.33 -10.11
C ASP A 249 19.27 8.14 -10.70
N ASP A 250 18.06 7.59 -10.67
CA ASP A 250 16.82 8.26 -11.05
C ASP A 250 15.98 8.52 -9.79
N LEU A 251 15.86 9.79 -9.44
CA LEU A 251 15.18 10.29 -8.24
C LEU A 251 13.82 10.92 -8.56
N SER A 252 13.36 10.74 -9.80
CA SER A 252 12.18 11.39 -10.32
C SER A 252 10.88 10.84 -9.74
N ALA A 253 9.93 11.73 -9.47
CA ALA A 253 8.61 11.39 -8.93
C ALA A 253 7.64 12.59 -9.04
N VAL A 254 6.35 12.31 -9.03
CA VAL A 254 5.32 13.33 -8.74
C VAL A 254 4.45 12.81 -7.60
N VAL A 255 4.28 13.62 -6.56
CA VAL A 255 3.45 13.30 -5.40
C VAL A 255 2.37 14.35 -5.24
N ILE A 256 1.11 13.91 -5.28
CA ILE A 256 -0.06 14.74 -5.08
C ILE A 256 -0.64 14.38 -3.72
N THR A 257 -0.77 15.36 -2.84
CA THR A 257 -1.28 15.16 -1.48
C THR A 257 -2.48 16.08 -1.23
N VAL A 258 -3.56 15.50 -0.70
CA VAL A 258 -4.74 16.21 -0.21
C VAL A 258 -5.05 15.78 1.22
N PRO A 259 -5.82 16.57 2.00
CA PRO A 259 -6.33 16.13 3.29
C PRO A 259 -7.13 14.83 3.18
N ARG A 260 -7.17 14.03 4.25
CA ARG A 260 -7.84 12.73 4.24
C ARG A 260 -9.36 12.81 4.03
N ASN A 261 -10.00 13.90 4.43
CA ASN A 261 -11.41 14.17 4.15
C ASN A 261 -11.68 14.64 2.69
N ALA A 262 -10.64 14.95 1.91
CA ALA A 262 -10.74 15.21 0.47
C ALA A 262 -10.45 13.95 -0.36
N ARG A 263 -10.69 14.01 -1.66
CA ARG A 263 -10.43 12.94 -2.63
C ARG A 263 -9.67 13.49 -3.83
N VAL A 264 -8.81 12.67 -4.40
CA VAL A 264 -7.97 13.03 -5.53
C VAL A 264 -8.00 11.93 -6.58
N ARG A 265 -8.10 12.33 -7.84
CA ARG A 265 -8.03 11.48 -9.00
C ARG A 265 -7.07 12.09 -10.01
N VAL A 266 -6.19 11.28 -10.56
CA VAL A 266 -5.28 11.68 -11.64
C VAL A 266 -5.62 10.91 -12.90
N THR A 267 -5.72 11.62 -14.02
CA THR A 267 -5.88 11.05 -15.36
C THR A 267 -4.65 11.39 -16.19
N ASP A 268 -4.05 10.42 -16.88
CA ASP A 268 -2.96 10.70 -17.83
C ASP A 268 -3.46 11.00 -19.25
N ASN A 269 -2.53 11.34 -20.14
CA ASN A 269 -2.81 11.62 -21.55
C ASN A 269 -3.32 10.42 -22.36
N GLU A 270 -3.26 9.20 -21.83
CA GLU A 270 -3.84 7.98 -22.40
C GLU A 270 -5.27 7.71 -21.88
N GLY A 271 -5.76 8.54 -20.96
CA GLY A 271 -7.06 8.40 -20.31
C GLY A 271 -7.07 7.35 -19.21
N ARG A 272 -5.91 6.88 -18.75
CA ARG A 272 -5.79 5.97 -17.61
C ARG A 272 -5.90 6.78 -16.32
N VAL A 273 -6.48 6.17 -15.29
CA VAL A 273 -6.86 6.86 -14.05
C VAL A 273 -6.24 6.19 -12.85
N VAL A 274 -5.77 6.98 -11.88
CA VAL A 274 -5.46 6.53 -10.51
C VAL A 274 -6.21 7.39 -9.49
N GLY A 275 -6.72 6.77 -8.43
CA GLY A 275 -7.47 7.47 -7.38
C GLY A 275 -8.99 7.45 -7.55
N THR A 276 -9.67 8.33 -6.82
CA THR A 276 -11.14 8.39 -6.72
C THR A 276 -11.61 9.81 -6.40
N LEU A 277 -12.88 10.12 -6.69
CA LEU A 277 -13.56 11.36 -6.26
C LEU A 277 -14.79 11.07 -5.40
N ASP A 278 -14.90 9.84 -4.90
CA ASP A 278 -16.03 9.38 -4.11
C ASP A 278 -15.91 9.86 -2.65
N LEU A 279 -16.81 10.77 -2.28
CA LEU A 279 -16.94 11.32 -0.93
C LEU A 279 -18.09 10.65 -0.14
N GLU A 280 -18.86 9.75 -0.75
CA GLU A 280 -19.96 9.05 -0.08
C GLU A 280 -19.42 7.94 0.84
N GLU A 281 -18.24 7.41 0.53
CA GLU A 281 -17.53 6.42 1.33
C GLU A 281 -16.50 7.08 2.28
N ASP A 282 -16.22 6.43 3.41
CA ASP A 282 -15.10 6.81 4.27
C ASP A 282 -13.76 6.64 3.53
N ALA A 283 -12.72 7.35 3.98
CA ALA A 283 -11.48 7.43 3.21
C ALA A 283 -10.70 6.10 3.11
N ASP A 284 -10.90 5.14 4.01
CA ASP A 284 -10.27 3.81 3.87
C ASP A 284 -11.01 3.00 2.79
N THR A 285 -12.34 2.95 2.86
CA THR A 285 -13.17 2.28 1.83
C THR A 285 -12.94 2.89 0.44
N ALA A 286 -12.95 4.23 0.34
CA ALA A 286 -12.71 4.93 -0.91
C ALA A 286 -11.31 4.64 -1.48
N ALA A 287 -10.30 4.49 -0.63
CA ALA A 287 -8.95 4.12 -1.05
C ALA A 287 -8.88 2.68 -1.58
N MET A 288 -9.56 1.73 -0.94
CA MET A 288 -9.66 0.34 -1.43
C MET A 288 -10.37 0.25 -2.78
N ASN A 289 -11.31 1.16 -3.04
CA ASN A 289 -12.07 1.25 -4.28
C ASN A 289 -11.43 2.20 -5.31
N ALA A 290 -10.27 2.79 -5.01
CA ALA A 290 -9.58 3.69 -5.91
C ALA A 290 -9.13 2.95 -7.19
N GLN A 291 -9.13 3.67 -8.31
CA GLN A 291 -8.64 3.12 -9.57
C GLN A 291 -7.12 3.06 -9.56
N GLU A 292 -6.54 2.07 -10.25
CA GLU A 292 -5.09 1.85 -10.37
C GLU A 292 -4.67 1.64 -11.84
N GLY A 293 -5.21 2.46 -12.74
CA GLY A 293 -5.00 2.33 -14.19
C GLY A 293 -3.66 2.86 -14.70
N ILE A 294 -3.00 3.77 -13.98
CA ILE A 294 -1.68 4.30 -14.38
C ILE A 294 -0.59 3.38 -13.84
N GLY A 295 0.14 2.72 -14.74
CA GLY A 295 1.20 1.76 -14.37
C GLY A 295 2.28 2.38 -13.48
N GLY A 296 2.53 1.75 -12.33
CA GLY A 296 3.53 2.20 -11.35
C GLY A 296 3.05 3.33 -10.43
N ALA A 297 1.84 3.87 -10.64
CA ALA A 297 1.25 4.81 -9.70
C ALA A 297 0.74 4.09 -8.44
N GLN A 298 0.66 4.82 -7.32
CA GLN A 298 0.14 4.32 -6.04
C GLN A 298 -0.85 5.33 -5.47
N TYR A 299 -1.93 4.83 -4.87
CA TYR A 299 -2.84 5.61 -4.05
C TYR A 299 -2.71 5.16 -2.60
N ASN A 300 -2.29 6.06 -1.72
CA ASN A 300 -2.07 5.77 -0.31
C ASN A 300 -2.97 6.68 0.54
N THR A 301 -3.78 6.09 1.41
CA THR A 301 -4.49 6.83 2.47
C THR A 301 -3.76 6.65 3.78
N ARG A 302 -3.65 7.73 4.58
CA ARG A 302 -3.03 7.69 5.90
C ARG A 302 -3.86 8.45 6.89
N ARG A 303 -4.02 7.84 8.06
CA ARG A 303 -4.60 8.49 9.23
C ARG A 303 -3.54 9.36 9.91
N ALA A 304 -4.00 10.43 10.55
CA ALA A 304 -3.15 11.21 11.43
C ALA A 304 -2.61 10.33 12.58
N TRP A 305 -1.41 10.65 13.02
CA TRP A 305 -0.67 9.81 13.97
C TRP A 305 -1.17 10.01 15.40
N ARG A 306 -1.01 8.98 16.23
CA ARG A 306 -1.37 9.05 17.65
C ARG A 306 -0.19 9.58 18.46
N ASP A 307 -0.42 10.63 19.25
CA ASP A 307 0.53 11.09 20.27
C ASP A 307 0.86 9.94 21.26
N PRO A 308 2.10 9.42 21.30
CA PRO A 308 2.52 8.37 22.21
C PRO A 308 2.75 8.86 23.65
N THR A 309 2.75 10.17 23.88
CA THR A 309 2.76 10.75 25.24
C THR A 309 1.36 10.81 25.84
N CYS A 310 0.33 10.69 24.99
CA CYS A 310 -1.08 10.69 25.35
C CYS A 310 -1.55 11.93 26.09
N VAL A 311 -0.80 13.02 25.94
CA VAL A 311 -1.18 14.35 26.38
C VAL A 311 -2.29 14.88 25.48
N MET A 312 -2.23 14.55 24.19
CA MET A 312 -3.25 14.88 23.21
C MET A 312 -4.37 13.82 23.16
N SER A 313 -5.58 14.27 22.85
CA SER A 313 -6.67 13.38 22.43
C SER A 313 -6.28 12.66 21.14
N PRO A 314 -6.83 11.45 20.89
CA PRO A 314 -6.70 10.80 19.60
C PRO A 314 -7.15 11.73 18.47
N PRO A 315 -6.47 11.72 17.32
CA PRO A 315 -6.93 12.47 16.17
C PRO A 315 -8.31 11.94 15.69
N PRO A 316 -9.13 12.80 15.05
CA PRO A 316 -10.33 12.37 14.35
C PRO A 316 -10.02 11.29 13.30
N LEU A 317 -10.99 10.40 13.01
CA LEU A 317 -10.78 9.31 12.05
C LEU A 317 -10.45 9.83 10.65
N ASP A 318 -11.02 10.96 10.25
CA ASP A 318 -10.84 11.62 8.96
C ASP A 318 -9.63 12.55 8.90
N ALA A 319 -8.87 12.70 9.99
CA ALA A 319 -7.60 13.42 9.98
C ALA A 319 -6.50 12.59 9.31
N GLY A 320 -5.60 13.25 8.57
CA GLY A 320 -4.49 12.63 7.85
C GLY A 320 -4.42 13.10 6.39
N THR A 321 -3.88 12.27 5.50
CA THR A 321 -3.72 12.61 4.08
C THR A 321 -4.13 11.49 3.12
N ASN A 322 -4.51 11.84 1.90
CA ASN A 322 -4.49 10.95 0.74
C ASN A 322 -3.35 11.39 -0.18
N GLN A 323 -2.54 10.43 -0.64
CA GLN A 323 -1.38 10.68 -1.49
C GLN A 323 -1.44 9.81 -2.75
N ILE A 324 -1.32 10.44 -3.91
CA ILE A 324 -1.01 9.76 -5.16
C ILE A 324 0.45 9.95 -5.48
N ILE A 325 1.16 8.85 -5.73
CA ILE A 325 2.54 8.85 -6.19
C ILE A 325 2.54 8.34 -7.62
N LEU A 326 2.95 9.19 -8.57
CA LEU A 326 3.01 8.85 -9.99
C LEU A 326 4.43 8.40 -10.37
N PRO A 327 4.58 7.58 -11.42
CA PRO A 327 5.89 7.24 -11.93
C PRO A 327 6.63 8.51 -12.37
N GLY A 328 7.95 8.53 -12.18
CA GLY A 328 8.82 9.62 -12.61
C GLY A 328 8.99 9.74 -14.14
N THR A 329 8.08 9.19 -14.94
CA THR A 329 8.12 9.24 -16.41
C THR A 329 7.47 10.50 -16.96
N ALA A 330 8.01 11.05 -18.05
CA ALA A 330 7.44 12.22 -18.71
C ALA A 330 5.98 11.95 -19.16
N ALA A 331 5.06 12.82 -18.76
CA ALA A 331 3.64 12.68 -19.04
C ALA A 331 2.89 13.99 -18.82
N GLN A 332 1.63 14.03 -19.28
CA GLN A 332 0.68 15.08 -18.95
C GLN A 332 -0.41 14.46 -18.07
N TYR A 333 -0.67 15.12 -16.96
CA TYR A 333 -1.63 14.69 -15.95
C TYR A 333 -2.71 15.75 -15.75
N GLU A 334 -3.94 15.29 -15.62
CA GLU A 334 -5.09 16.04 -15.15
C GLU A 334 -5.39 15.59 -13.72
N ILE A 335 -5.28 16.52 -12.77
CA ILE A 335 -5.50 16.29 -11.35
C ILE A 335 -6.85 16.88 -11.00
N ASP A 336 -7.80 16.02 -10.67
CA ASP A 336 -9.08 16.40 -10.08
C ASP A 336 -9.02 16.22 -8.58
N VAL A 337 -9.48 17.22 -7.83
CA VAL A 337 -9.67 17.13 -6.38
C VAL A 337 -11.09 17.50 -6.01
N ARG A 338 -11.62 16.85 -4.98
CA ARG A 338 -12.95 17.11 -4.43
C ARG A 338 -12.91 17.05 -2.90
N GLY A 339 -13.48 18.04 -2.24
CA GLY A 339 -13.62 18.10 -0.78
C GLY A 339 -15.09 18.22 -0.36
N PRO A 340 -15.38 18.08 0.96
CA PRO A 340 -16.61 18.51 1.58
C PRO A 340 -17.09 19.90 1.12
N GLU A 341 -18.40 20.05 0.93
CA GLU A 341 -18.99 21.30 0.43
C GLU A 341 -18.77 22.47 1.42
N GLY A 342 -18.25 23.58 0.90
CA GLY A 342 -18.05 24.81 1.68
C GLY A 342 -16.82 24.82 2.60
N GLU A 343 -15.97 23.80 2.55
CA GLU A 343 -14.70 23.78 3.28
C GLU A 343 -13.54 24.19 2.37
N GLU A 344 -12.81 25.26 2.74
CA GLU A 344 -11.58 25.63 2.04
C GLU A 344 -10.47 24.63 2.35
N MET A 345 -9.87 24.06 1.30
CA MET A 345 -8.83 23.05 1.36
C MET A 345 -7.73 23.33 0.36
N ALA A 346 -6.59 22.63 0.51
CA ALA A 346 -5.45 22.73 -0.39
C ALA A 346 -5.05 21.37 -0.95
N VAL A 347 -4.59 21.36 -2.19
CA VAL A 347 -3.77 20.28 -2.76
C VAL A 347 -2.32 20.72 -2.84
N ALA A 348 -1.40 19.82 -2.45
CA ALA A 348 0.03 20.00 -2.59
C ALA A 348 0.57 19.03 -3.65
N ILE A 349 1.42 19.54 -4.55
CA ILE A 349 2.03 18.78 -5.64
C ILE A 349 3.54 18.96 -5.53
N HIS A 350 4.25 17.88 -5.18
CA HIS A 350 5.70 17.80 -5.19
C HIS A 350 6.16 17.10 -6.47
N GLU A 351 6.96 17.80 -7.27
CA GLU A 351 7.56 17.28 -8.49
C GLU A 351 9.06 17.14 -8.25
N TYR A 352 9.67 16.01 -8.61
CA TYR A 352 11.10 15.75 -8.46
C TYR A 352 11.69 15.38 -9.82
N ASP A 353 12.75 16.05 -10.26
CA ASP A 353 13.45 15.69 -11.49
C ASP A 353 14.31 14.41 -11.32
N ALA A 354 14.96 13.93 -12.38
CA ALA A 354 15.82 12.76 -12.33
C ALA A 354 16.99 12.88 -11.31
N ASN A 355 17.38 14.10 -10.94
CA ASN A 355 18.42 14.39 -9.94
C ASN A 355 17.84 14.69 -8.54
N GLY A 356 16.52 14.56 -8.36
CA GLY A 356 15.81 14.83 -7.13
C GLY A 356 15.58 16.32 -6.86
N VAL A 357 15.87 17.22 -7.80
CA VAL A 357 15.55 18.64 -7.61
C VAL A 357 14.04 18.79 -7.57
N SER A 358 13.52 19.32 -6.46
CA SER A 358 12.08 19.40 -6.23
C SER A 358 11.48 20.75 -6.62
N LYS A 359 10.18 20.71 -6.92
CA LYS A 359 9.31 21.87 -7.02
C LYS A 359 8.00 21.58 -6.30
N LEU A 360 7.63 22.47 -5.41
CA LEU A 360 6.36 22.41 -4.67
C LEU A 360 5.37 23.40 -5.27
N THR A 361 4.18 22.92 -5.62
CA THR A 361 3.04 23.74 -6.01
C THR A 361 1.87 23.47 -5.07
N THR A 362 1.18 24.51 -4.63
CA THR A 362 -0.06 24.40 -3.82
C THR A 362 -1.21 25.11 -4.50
N GLN A 363 -2.42 24.56 -4.36
CA GLN A 363 -3.64 25.18 -4.87
C GLN A 363 -4.79 25.04 -3.86
N GLU A 364 -5.44 26.15 -3.56
CA GLU A 364 -6.64 26.18 -2.71
C GLU A 364 -7.91 25.87 -3.54
N PHE A 365 -8.89 25.21 -2.91
CA PHE A 365 -10.21 24.88 -3.47
C PHE A 365 -11.28 24.81 -2.36
N SER A 366 -12.55 25.01 -2.68
CA SER A 366 -13.66 24.97 -1.69
C SER A 366 -14.64 23.81 -1.87
N ASP A 367 -14.70 23.22 -3.06
CA ASP A 367 -15.58 22.07 -3.37
C ASP A 367 -14.86 21.10 -4.31
N GLN A 368 -14.44 21.62 -5.47
CA GLN A 368 -13.70 20.86 -6.48
C GLN A 368 -12.68 21.76 -7.18
N SER A 369 -11.59 21.16 -7.64
CA SER A 369 -10.61 21.83 -8.49
C SER A 369 -10.03 20.85 -9.51
N GLN A 370 -9.59 21.41 -10.64
CA GLN A 370 -8.94 20.68 -11.71
C GLN A 370 -7.65 21.41 -12.09
N THR A 371 -6.54 20.68 -12.19
CA THR A 371 -5.23 21.24 -12.54
C THR A 371 -4.48 20.34 -13.51
N GLY A 372 -3.87 20.96 -14.52
CA GLY A 372 -3.00 20.28 -15.47
C GLY A 372 -1.54 20.34 -15.03
N VAL A 373 -0.85 19.21 -15.07
CA VAL A 373 0.59 19.10 -14.82
C VAL A 373 1.26 18.51 -16.05
N GLU A 374 2.17 19.27 -16.65
CA GLU A 374 3.07 18.76 -17.68
C GLU A 374 4.42 18.47 -17.05
N TYR A 375 4.72 17.18 -16.89
CA TYR A 375 5.87 16.69 -16.15
C TYR A 375 6.91 16.07 -17.10
N ASP A 376 8.17 16.46 -16.93
CA ASP A 376 9.33 15.92 -17.64
C ASP A 376 10.51 15.80 -16.66
N PRO A 377 10.94 14.58 -16.27
CA PRO A 377 12.02 14.38 -15.31
C PRO A 377 13.39 14.86 -15.82
N ALA A 378 13.53 15.11 -17.13
CA ALA A 378 14.75 15.67 -17.71
C ALA A 378 14.83 17.20 -17.58
N GLN A 379 13.74 17.86 -17.18
CA GLN A 379 13.67 19.30 -17.02
C GLN A 379 13.40 19.66 -15.56
N PRO A 380 14.31 20.36 -14.88
CA PRO A 380 14.19 20.67 -13.44
C PRO A 380 13.04 21.61 -13.05
N ASN A 381 12.07 21.90 -13.94
CA ASN A 381 10.98 22.85 -13.69
C ASN A 381 9.77 22.55 -14.59
N ALA A 382 9.03 21.49 -14.27
CA ALA A 382 7.74 21.22 -14.89
C ALA A 382 6.79 22.44 -14.78
N THR A 383 5.92 22.64 -15.77
CA THR A 383 4.97 23.76 -15.77
C THR A 383 3.62 23.28 -15.27
N VAL A 384 3.20 23.75 -14.10
CA VAL A 384 1.85 23.51 -13.57
C VAL A 384 0.94 24.59 -14.14
N THR A 385 -0.10 24.16 -14.85
CA THR A 385 -1.12 25.05 -15.41
C THR A 385 -2.43 24.79 -14.70
N VAL A 386 -2.90 25.75 -13.92
CA VAL A 386 -4.26 25.69 -13.36
C VAL A 386 -5.24 25.76 -14.52
N ILE A 387 -6.01 24.69 -14.72
CA ILE A 387 -7.07 24.67 -15.71
C ILE A 387 -8.28 25.30 -15.01
N PRO A 388 -8.74 26.49 -15.43
CA PRO A 388 -9.93 27.07 -14.82
C PRO A 388 -11.07 26.06 -14.93
N PRO A 389 -11.83 25.81 -13.84
CA PRO A 389 -12.88 24.81 -13.86
C PRO A 389 -13.81 25.11 -15.02
N THR A 390 -14.03 24.11 -15.87
CA THR A 390 -14.97 24.23 -16.98
C THR A 390 -16.34 24.39 -16.34
N THR A 391 -16.82 25.63 -16.17
CA THR A 391 -18.16 25.88 -15.65
C THR A 391 -19.13 25.32 -16.68
N THR A 392 -19.56 24.08 -16.49
CA THR A 392 -20.73 23.52 -17.14
C THR A 392 -21.93 24.24 -16.55
N SER A 393 -22.13 25.48 -16.99
CA SER A 393 -23.41 26.15 -16.84
C SER A 393 -24.43 25.24 -17.50
N THR A 394 -25.24 24.56 -16.69
CA THR A 394 -26.42 23.86 -17.18
C THR A 394 -27.20 24.89 -18.01
N PRO A 395 -27.45 24.65 -19.31
CA PRO A 395 -28.15 25.63 -20.13
C PRO A 395 -29.52 25.87 -19.51
N ASP A 396 -29.74 27.09 -19.01
CA ASP A 396 -31.05 27.54 -18.55
C ASP A 396 -32.05 27.33 -19.69
N PRO A 397 -33.07 26.45 -19.54
CA PRO A 397 -33.98 26.15 -20.62
C PRO A 397 -34.96 27.31 -20.81
N GLY A 398 -34.53 28.29 -21.62
CA GLY A 398 -35.43 29.14 -22.39
C GLY A 398 -35.71 30.52 -21.82
N ALA A 399 -34.91 31.50 -22.26
CA ALA A 399 -35.34 32.89 -22.37
C ALA A 399 -35.22 33.33 -23.82
N GLY A 400 -36.09 32.78 -24.68
CA GLY A 400 -36.43 33.41 -25.95
C GLY A 400 -37.33 34.61 -25.67
N GLY A 401 -36.78 35.82 -25.73
CA GLY A 401 -37.54 37.04 -25.42
C GLY A 401 -37.00 38.26 -26.15
N GLY A 402 -37.37 38.39 -27.42
CA GLY A 402 -37.33 39.67 -28.12
C GLY A 402 -38.57 40.52 -27.80
N GLY A 403 -38.38 41.83 -27.80
CA GLY A 403 -39.43 42.81 -28.12
C GLY A 403 -40.39 43.15 -27.00
N GLY A 404 -40.12 44.27 -26.33
CA GLY A 404 -41.05 44.91 -25.41
C GLY A 404 -42.32 45.41 -26.13
N ALA A 405 -43.47 45.13 -25.54
CA ALA A 405 -44.63 45.99 -25.57
C ALA A 405 -45.43 45.78 -24.27
N GLU A 406 -45.60 46.89 -23.57
CA GLU A 406 -46.33 47.14 -22.34
C GLU A 406 -47.80 46.69 -22.42
N VAL A 407 -48.23 45.74 -21.57
CA VAL A 407 -49.66 45.58 -21.19
C VAL A 407 -49.82 45.06 -19.75
N THR A 408 -50.63 45.81 -19.02
CA THR A 408 -51.19 45.64 -17.66
C THR A 408 -51.74 44.24 -17.32
N PRO A 409 -51.63 43.75 -16.07
CA PRO A 409 -52.23 42.48 -15.67
C PRO A 409 -53.72 42.63 -15.32
N THR A 410 -54.54 41.71 -15.81
CA THR A 410 -55.92 41.45 -15.35
C THR A 410 -56.00 40.00 -14.89
N ALA A 411 -56.39 39.79 -13.63
CA ALA A 411 -56.62 38.48 -13.04
C ALA A 411 -57.91 37.84 -13.58
N THR A 412 -57.93 36.52 -13.76
CA THR A 412 -59.12 35.70 -14.05
C THR A 412 -58.89 34.27 -13.52
N PRO A 413 -59.94 33.57 -13.03
CA PRO A 413 -59.80 32.64 -11.91
C PRO A 413 -59.68 31.16 -12.29
N GLU A 414 -59.26 30.43 -11.26
CA GLU A 414 -59.05 29.00 -11.09
C GLU A 414 -60.28 28.14 -11.43
N GLU A 415 -60.06 27.10 -12.26
CA GLU A 415 -61.09 26.14 -12.65
C GLU A 415 -60.91 24.83 -11.84
N THR A 416 -61.99 24.42 -11.17
CA THR A 416 -62.07 23.24 -10.30
C THR A 416 -62.21 21.96 -11.12
N ALA A 417 -61.32 20.98 -10.92
CA ALA A 417 -61.40 19.67 -11.54
C ALA A 417 -62.14 18.64 -10.67
N THR A 418 -63.02 17.87 -11.33
CA THR A 418 -63.90 16.82 -10.78
C THR A 418 -63.12 15.52 -10.49
N PRO A 419 -63.51 14.71 -9.48
CA PRO A 419 -62.78 13.49 -9.10
C PRO A 419 -63.12 12.32 -10.05
N GLN A 420 -62.10 11.59 -10.50
CA GLN A 420 -62.24 10.37 -11.29
C GLN A 420 -61.89 9.15 -10.42
N ASP A 421 -62.76 8.13 -10.45
CA ASP A 421 -62.65 6.91 -9.64
C ASP A 421 -61.34 6.15 -9.91
N THR A 422 -60.64 5.84 -8.81
CA THR A 422 -59.37 5.09 -8.82
C THR A 422 -59.65 3.59 -8.78
N PRO A 423 -59.13 2.78 -9.71
CA PRO A 423 -59.28 1.34 -9.68
C PRO A 423 -58.44 0.72 -8.54
N THR A 424 -59.06 -0.18 -7.79
CA THR A 424 -58.42 -0.94 -6.70
C THR A 424 -57.24 -1.75 -7.24
N PRO A 425 -56.03 -1.62 -6.66
CA PRO A 425 -54.85 -2.36 -7.11
C PRO A 425 -54.99 -3.86 -6.82
N VAL A 426 -54.64 -4.67 -7.82
CA VAL A 426 -54.49 -6.12 -7.69
C VAL A 426 -53.18 -6.39 -6.94
N PRO A 427 -53.17 -7.20 -5.86
CA PRO A 427 -51.95 -7.49 -5.12
C PRO A 427 -50.95 -8.26 -6.00
N THR A 428 -49.77 -7.68 -6.19
CA THR A 428 -48.63 -8.36 -6.82
C THR A 428 -48.16 -9.48 -5.90
N PRO A 429 -47.97 -10.72 -6.40
CA PRO A 429 -47.51 -11.83 -5.58
C PRO A 429 -46.11 -11.53 -5.02
N THR A 430 -45.98 -11.54 -3.70
CA THR A 430 -44.70 -11.45 -3.00
C THR A 430 -43.80 -12.59 -3.45
N ALA A 431 -42.65 -12.27 -4.04
CA ALA A 431 -41.66 -13.27 -4.43
C ALA A 431 -41.16 -13.99 -3.17
N THR A 432 -41.23 -15.32 -3.17
CA THR A 432 -40.67 -16.14 -2.09
C THR A 432 -39.16 -15.94 -2.05
N PRO A 433 -38.56 -15.65 -0.87
CA PRO A 433 -37.12 -15.50 -0.73
C PRO A 433 -36.37 -16.73 -1.27
N PRO A 434 -35.21 -16.53 -1.90
CA PRO A 434 -34.38 -17.64 -2.37
C PRO A 434 -33.95 -18.51 -1.20
N ILE A 435 -34.11 -19.82 -1.36
CA ILE A 435 -33.68 -20.82 -0.37
C ILE A 435 -32.20 -21.14 -0.65
N PRO A 436 -31.31 -21.12 0.37
CA PRO A 436 -29.91 -21.47 0.18
C PRO A 436 -29.78 -22.93 -0.29
N PRO A 437 -28.74 -23.26 -1.07
CA PRO A 437 -28.51 -24.65 -1.47
C PRO A 437 -28.24 -25.53 -0.25
N SER A 438 -28.73 -26.76 -0.30
CA SER A 438 -28.57 -27.76 0.76
C SER A 438 -27.35 -28.65 0.51
N ASN A 439 -26.85 -29.32 1.55
CA ASN A 439 -25.80 -30.33 1.46
C ASN A 439 -24.52 -29.87 0.72
N VAL A 440 -24.14 -28.61 0.92
CA VAL A 440 -22.81 -28.11 0.52
C VAL A 440 -21.76 -28.89 1.31
N ALA A 441 -20.94 -29.66 0.63
CA ALA A 441 -19.84 -30.40 1.23
C ALA A 441 -18.60 -30.33 0.33
N VAL A 442 -17.42 -30.39 0.93
CA VAL A 442 -16.14 -30.47 0.23
C VAL A 442 -15.36 -31.65 0.76
N ALA A 443 -14.83 -32.47 -0.14
CA ALA A 443 -13.95 -33.59 0.17
C ALA A 443 -12.67 -33.47 -0.66
N CYS A 444 -11.52 -33.67 -0.03
CA CYS A 444 -10.22 -33.49 -0.66
C CYS A 444 -9.39 -34.77 -0.59
N GLU A 445 -8.64 -35.05 -1.64
CA GLU A 445 -7.68 -36.14 -1.75
C GLU A 445 -6.31 -35.55 -2.08
N VAL A 446 -5.24 -36.19 -1.57
CA VAL A 446 -3.85 -35.78 -1.83
C VAL A 446 -3.14 -36.89 -2.58
N GLU A 447 -2.67 -36.60 -3.79
CA GLU A 447 -1.85 -37.49 -4.61
C GLU A 447 -0.39 -37.02 -4.57
N TYR A 448 0.52 -37.89 -4.14
CA TYR A 448 1.94 -37.59 -4.05
C TYR A 448 2.70 -38.16 -5.25
N GLU A 449 3.57 -37.34 -5.84
CA GLU A 449 4.58 -37.73 -6.82
C GLU A 449 5.98 -37.56 -6.18
N ASP A 450 6.82 -38.59 -6.28
CA ASP A 450 8.12 -38.62 -5.59
C ASP A 450 9.24 -37.88 -6.35
N MET A 451 9.11 -37.66 -7.66
CA MET A 451 10.15 -37.03 -8.49
C MET A 451 9.55 -36.26 -9.71
N PRO A 452 9.50 -34.92 -9.68
CA PRO A 452 9.85 -34.05 -8.54
C PRO A 452 8.89 -34.25 -7.36
N LYS A 453 9.34 -33.95 -6.12
CA LYS A 453 8.46 -33.98 -4.94
C LYS A 453 7.28 -33.04 -5.17
N ARG A 454 6.09 -33.61 -5.32
CA ARG A 454 4.88 -32.87 -5.63
C ARG A 454 3.70 -33.55 -4.98
N ALA A 455 2.75 -32.77 -4.48
CA ALA A 455 1.50 -33.23 -3.94
C ALA A 455 0.39 -32.45 -4.66
N THR A 456 -0.51 -33.16 -5.32
CA THR A 456 -1.70 -32.59 -5.93
C THR A 456 -2.86 -32.81 -4.96
N VAL A 457 -3.41 -31.72 -4.44
CA VAL A 457 -4.62 -31.72 -3.61
C VAL A 457 -5.80 -31.46 -4.54
N THR A 458 -6.63 -32.49 -4.75
CA THR A 458 -7.86 -32.40 -5.51
C THR A 458 -9.04 -32.37 -4.55
N CYS A 459 -9.81 -31.28 -4.57
CA CYS A 459 -11.02 -31.15 -3.78
C CYS A 459 -12.26 -31.16 -4.67
N LYS A 460 -13.23 -31.99 -4.31
CA LYS A 460 -14.52 -32.11 -4.97
C LYS A 460 -15.63 -31.60 -4.05
N GLY A 461 -16.39 -30.65 -4.58
CA GLY A 461 -17.58 -30.09 -3.97
C GLY A 461 -18.82 -30.89 -4.35
N THR A 462 -19.75 -31.02 -3.41
CA THR A 462 -21.14 -31.44 -3.70
C THR A 462 -22.08 -30.36 -3.22
N VAL A 463 -23.07 -30.02 -4.04
CA VAL A 463 -24.11 -29.03 -3.73
C VAL A 463 -25.46 -29.61 -4.17
N GLU A 464 -26.42 -29.71 -3.26
CA GLU A 464 -27.78 -30.14 -3.59
C GLU A 464 -28.74 -28.95 -3.63
N GLY A 465 -29.54 -28.89 -4.70
CA GLY A 465 -30.47 -27.77 -4.95
C GLY A 465 -29.94 -26.80 -6.01
N ASN A 466 -30.71 -25.74 -6.26
CA ASN A 466 -30.30 -24.71 -7.21
C ASN A 466 -29.23 -23.83 -6.57
N TYR A 467 -28.17 -23.56 -7.31
CA TYR A 467 -27.17 -22.55 -6.96
C TYR A 467 -26.81 -21.75 -8.23
N THR A 468 -26.48 -20.48 -8.04
CA THR A 468 -26.05 -19.56 -9.09
C THR A 468 -24.54 -19.39 -9.09
N GLN A 469 -23.87 -19.64 -7.96
CA GLN A 469 -22.42 -19.49 -7.81
C GLN A 469 -21.87 -20.52 -6.83
N ALA A 470 -20.68 -21.04 -7.10
CA ALA A 470 -19.88 -21.83 -6.18
C ALA A 470 -18.43 -21.35 -6.22
N THR A 471 -17.79 -21.20 -5.07
CA THR A 471 -16.43 -20.66 -4.96
C THR A 471 -15.62 -21.47 -3.95
N PHE A 472 -14.45 -21.94 -4.37
CA PHE A 472 -13.47 -22.53 -3.48
C PHE A 472 -12.55 -21.45 -2.89
N ARG A 473 -12.13 -21.65 -1.64
CA ARG A 473 -11.07 -20.87 -1.00
C ARG A 473 -10.06 -21.81 -0.34
N ILE A 474 -8.78 -21.49 -0.44
CA ILE A 474 -7.70 -22.14 0.31
C ILE A 474 -7.16 -21.10 1.29
N ASN A 475 -7.23 -21.38 2.59
CA ASN A 475 -6.74 -20.48 3.65
C ASN A 475 -7.29 -19.04 3.52
N GLY A 476 -8.55 -18.90 3.11
CA GLY A 476 -9.23 -17.60 2.93
C GLY A 476 -9.11 -16.98 1.54
N VAL A 477 -8.16 -17.43 0.71
CA VAL A 477 -7.93 -16.91 -0.65
C VAL A 477 -8.74 -17.70 -1.67
N VAL A 478 -9.38 -17.02 -2.63
CA VAL A 478 -10.17 -17.68 -3.70
C VAL A 478 -9.26 -18.54 -4.57
N ALA A 479 -9.65 -19.80 -4.78
CA ALA A 479 -8.90 -20.76 -5.58
C ALA A 479 -9.61 -21.06 -6.90
N ALA A 480 -8.82 -21.22 -7.97
CA ALA A 480 -9.33 -21.59 -9.28
C ALA A 480 -9.97 -22.99 -9.24
N ALA A 481 -11.16 -23.11 -9.82
CA ALA A 481 -11.92 -24.35 -9.85
C ALA A 481 -12.62 -24.53 -11.20
N ASP A 482 -12.66 -25.77 -11.69
CA ASP A 482 -13.49 -26.17 -12.82
C ASP A 482 -14.83 -26.70 -12.28
N GLY A 483 -15.79 -25.79 -12.16
CA GLY A 483 -17.09 -26.05 -11.55
C GLY A 483 -16.97 -26.40 -10.06
N LEU A 484 -17.28 -27.64 -9.70
CA LEU A 484 -17.19 -28.14 -8.31
C LEU A 484 -15.91 -28.94 -8.06
N VAL A 485 -14.87 -28.76 -8.87
CA VAL A 485 -13.57 -29.42 -8.68
C VAL A 485 -12.46 -28.38 -8.64
N MET A 486 -11.61 -28.44 -7.63
CA MET A 486 -10.43 -27.58 -7.47
C MET A 486 -9.20 -28.47 -7.35
N ASP A 487 -8.14 -28.12 -8.08
CA ASP A 487 -6.83 -28.74 -7.96
C ASP A 487 -5.80 -27.71 -7.48
N ALA A 488 -4.98 -28.08 -6.50
CA ALA A 488 -3.87 -27.27 -6.03
C ALA A 488 -2.62 -28.13 -5.88
N VAL A 489 -1.46 -27.56 -6.18
CA VAL A 489 -0.19 -28.29 -6.24
C VAL A 489 0.77 -27.72 -5.21
N PHE A 490 1.39 -28.60 -4.43
CA PHE A 490 2.33 -28.26 -3.38
C PHE A 490 3.60 -29.09 -3.52
N ASP A 491 4.74 -28.54 -3.15
CA ASP A 491 6.05 -29.20 -3.14
C ASP A 491 6.72 -29.15 -1.76
N PHE A 492 6.00 -28.62 -0.75
CA PHE A 492 6.41 -28.54 0.66
C PHE A 492 5.29 -29.03 1.60
N ASN A 493 5.67 -29.35 2.84
CA ASN A 493 4.72 -29.74 3.88
C ASN A 493 3.85 -28.54 4.27
N THR A 494 2.53 -28.69 4.26
CA THR A 494 1.60 -27.61 4.61
C THR A 494 0.26 -28.14 5.12
N THR A 495 -0.51 -27.30 5.80
CA THR A 495 -1.89 -27.57 6.20
C THR A 495 -2.81 -26.58 5.50
N LEU A 496 -3.83 -27.10 4.83
CA LEU A 496 -4.80 -26.33 4.06
C LEU A 496 -6.15 -26.36 4.77
N ASN A 497 -6.81 -25.21 4.83
CA ASN A 497 -8.23 -25.10 5.10
C ASN A 497 -8.94 -24.76 3.79
N VAL A 498 -9.61 -25.76 3.22
CA VAL A 498 -10.36 -25.61 1.97
C VAL A 498 -11.82 -25.35 2.28
N GLN A 499 -12.34 -24.20 1.86
CA GLN A 499 -13.75 -23.84 2.00
C GLN A 499 -14.45 -23.87 0.64
N LEU A 500 -15.66 -24.43 0.59
CA LEU A 500 -16.58 -24.31 -0.54
C LEU A 500 -17.79 -23.49 -0.10
N ASN A 501 -18.03 -22.36 -0.76
CA ASN A 501 -19.23 -21.54 -0.59
C ASN A 501 -20.11 -21.66 -1.82
N ALA A 502 -21.38 -22.03 -1.65
CA ALA A 502 -22.36 -22.09 -2.74
C ALA A 502 -23.57 -21.21 -2.41
N CYS A 503 -23.98 -20.38 -3.37
CA CYS A 503 -25.06 -19.40 -3.21
C CYS A 503 -26.15 -19.60 -4.26
N ASN A 504 -27.40 -19.49 -3.85
CA ASN A 504 -28.56 -19.32 -4.73
C ASN A 504 -28.98 -17.86 -4.65
N THR A 505 -28.55 -17.03 -5.60
CA THR A 505 -28.60 -15.56 -5.52
C THR A 505 -27.90 -15.05 -4.25
N THR A 506 -28.62 -14.56 -3.24
CA THR A 506 -28.07 -14.04 -1.98
C THR A 506 -28.07 -15.03 -0.83
N ALA A 507 -28.72 -16.19 -0.97
CA ALA A 507 -28.80 -17.19 0.08
C ALA A 507 -27.68 -18.23 -0.09
N CYS A 508 -26.70 -18.24 0.82
CA CYS A 508 -25.50 -19.06 0.73
C CYS A 508 -25.41 -20.15 1.80
N ALA A 509 -24.69 -21.22 1.47
CA ALA A 509 -24.25 -22.26 2.40
C ALA A 509 -22.77 -22.59 2.15
N ALA A 510 -22.07 -22.99 3.22
CA ALA A 510 -20.62 -23.17 3.22
C ALA A 510 -20.22 -24.52 3.85
N SER A 511 -19.10 -25.07 3.40
CA SER A 511 -18.45 -26.23 4.00
C SER A 511 -16.94 -26.08 3.98
N THR A 512 -16.25 -26.73 4.93
CA THR A 512 -14.79 -26.67 5.07
C THR A 512 -14.19 -28.06 5.24
N ALA A 513 -13.04 -28.31 4.62
CA ALA A 513 -12.21 -29.49 4.82
C ALA A 513 -10.78 -29.08 5.16
N ALA A 514 -10.20 -29.71 6.18
CA ALA A 514 -8.78 -29.58 6.50
C ALA A 514 -7.97 -30.66 5.78
N VAL A 515 -6.88 -30.28 5.12
CA VAL A 515 -6.01 -31.19 4.35
C VAL A 515 -4.57 -30.98 4.78
N ALA A 516 -3.87 -32.04 5.18
CA ALA A 516 -2.45 -31.99 5.46
C ALA A 516 -1.68 -32.57 4.25
N VAL A 517 -0.69 -31.81 3.77
CA VAL A 517 0.30 -32.24 2.80
C VAL A 517 1.58 -32.53 3.58
N GLU A 518 1.99 -33.80 3.64
CA GLU A 518 3.17 -34.24 4.35
C GLU A 518 4.02 -35.16 3.46
N PHE A 519 5.15 -34.66 2.99
CA PHE A 519 6.15 -35.44 2.29
C PHE A 519 6.97 -36.28 3.29
N PRO A 520 7.21 -37.56 3.01
CA PRO A 520 8.03 -38.40 3.88
C PRO A 520 9.43 -37.80 4.04
N ALA A 521 9.92 -37.77 5.29
CA ALA A 521 11.29 -37.39 5.58
C ALA A 521 12.23 -38.29 4.78
N VAL A 522 13.19 -37.69 4.07
CA VAL A 522 14.23 -38.45 3.38
C VAL A 522 14.98 -39.27 4.44
N SER A 523 14.87 -40.60 4.36
CA SER A 523 15.63 -41.47 5.24
C SER A 523 17.11 -41.17 5.03
N PRO A 524 17.88 -40.81 6.09
CA PRO A 524 19.26 -40.41 5.93
C PRO A 524 20.02 -41.56 5.25
N THR A 525 20.56 -41.29 4.07
CA THR A 525 21.46 -42.22 3.40
C THR A 525 22.62 -42.48 4.36
N PRO A 526 22.96 -43.74 4.68
CA PRO A 526 23.97 -44.04 5.70
C PRO A 526 25.28 -43.36 5.31
N THR A 527 25.73 -42.45 6.18
CA THR A 527 27.03 -41.78 6.06
C THR A 527 28.11 -42.85 5.93
N PRO A 528 28.91 -42.87 4.84
CA PRO A 528 29.97 -43.84 4.70
C PRO A 528 30.95 -43.70 5.86
N THR A 529 31.23 -44.82 6.54
CA THR A 529 32.19 -44.91 7.64
C THR A 529 33.54 -44.33 7.21
N PRO A 530 34.09 -43.33 7.94
CA PRO A 530 35.36 -42.71 7.56
C PRO A 530 36.50 -43.72 7.68
N THR A 531 37.16 -44.01 6.56
CA THR A 531 38.43 -44.74 6.53
C THR A 531 39.54 -43.81 6.99
N ALA A 532 40.43 -44.33 7.85
CA ALA A 532 41.47 -43.60 8.56
C ALA A 532 42.32 -42.67 7.67
N THR A 533 42.44 -41.43 8.14
CA THR A 533 43.16 -40.30 7.54
C THR A 533 44.69 -40.47 7.58
N LEU A 534 45.34 -40.34 6.42
CA LEU A 534 46.77 -40.02 6.29
C LEU A 534 46.97 -38.49 6.38
N PRO A 535 48.08 -37.99 6.97
CA PRO A 535 48.27 -36.57 7.18
C PRO A 535 48.80 -35.85 5.93
N GLY A 536 48.19 -34.70 5.62
CA GLY A 536 48.84 -33.58 4.92
C GLY A 536 48.60 -33.49 3.41
N GLY A 537 47.52 -32.80 3.02
CA GLY A 537 47.36 -32.22 1.70
C GLY A 537 46.43 -31.00 1.78
N PRO A 538 46.76 -29.86 1.13
CA PRO A 538 45.91 -28.67 1.14
C PRO A 538 44.53 -29.02 0.57
N THR A 539 43.48 -28.80 1.36
CA THR A 539 42.10 -28.98 0.93
C THR A 539 41.80 -27.97 -0.16
N SER A 540 41.66 -28.44 -1.40
CA SER A 540 41.15 -27.61 -2.49
C SER A 540 39.75 -27.15 -2.11
N THR A 541 39.56 -25.85 -1.94
CA THR A 541 38.23 -25.24 -1.86
C THR A 541 37.39 -25.78 -3.02
N PRO A 542 36.23 -26.41 -2.77
CA PRO A 542 35.38 -26.90 -3.85
C PRO A 542 35.05 -25.72 -4.76
N THR A 543 35.40 -25.83 -6.04
CA THR A 543 35.01 -24.84 -7.05
C THR A 543 33.49 -24.72 -7.01
N PRO A 544 32.92 -23.51 -6.85
CA PRO A 544 31.48 -23.31 -6.88
C PRO A 544 30.88 -23.97 -8.13
N PRO A 545 29.77 -24.70 -8.02
CA PRO A 545 29.11 -25.25 -9.19
C PRO A 545 28.78 -24.13 -10.17
N ALA A 546 29.00 -24.40 -11.46
CA ALA A 546 28.76 -23.42 -12.51
C ALA A 546 27.30 -22.91 -12.47
N PRO A 547 27.06 -21.61 -12.71
CA PRO A 547 25.71 -21.05 -12.70
C PRO A 547 24.84 -21.66 -13.80
N ALA A 548 23.52 -21.53 -13.62
CA ALA A 548 22.57 -21.86 -14.67
C ALA A 548 22.86 -21.02 -15.93
N ILE A 549 22.91 -21.66 -17.09
CA ILE A 549 23.08 -21.02 -18.40
C ILE A 549 21.85 -21.26 -19.27
N ASP A 550 21.67 -20.41 -20.28
CA ASP A 550 20.57 -20.48 -21.24
C ASP A 550 19.18 -20.41 -20.59
N ALA A 551 19.04 -19.59 -19.55
CA ALA A 551 17.76 -19.37 -18.89
C ALA A 551 16.74 -18.76 -19.86
N SER A 552 15.57 -19.38 -19.96
CA SER A 552 14.44 -18.96 -20.77
C SER A 552 13.15 -19.17 -19.99
N VAL A 553 12.14 -18.34 -20.23
CA VAL A 553 10.81 -18.46 -19.64
C VAL A 553 9.79 -18.59 -20.76
N VAL A 554 8.79 -19.44 -20.55
CA VAL A 554 7.60 -19.55 -21.40
C VAL A 554 6.38 -19.42 -20.51
N CYS A 555 5.46 -18.53 -20.87
CA CYS A 555 4.23 -18.30 -20.12
C CYS A 555 3.00 -18.56 -20.99
N ASN A 556 1.94 -19.10 -20.40
CA ASN A 556 0.63 -19.29 -21.02
C ASN A 556 -0.44 -18.66 -20.14
N ALA A 557 -1.41 -17.95 -20.73
CA ALA A 557 -2.51 -17.32 -20.02
C ALA A 557 -3.86 -17.97 -20.36
N VAL A 558 -4.73 -18.09 -19.37
CA VAL A 558 -6.11 -18.58 -19.52
C VAL A 558 -7.05 -17.63 -18.79
N SER A 559 -8.09 -17.11 -19.46
CA SER A 559 -9.10 -16.24 -18.83
C SER A 559 -10.23 -17.04 -18.19
N ASP A 560 -10.70 -16.60 -17.03
CA ASP A 560 -11.96 -17.06 -16.41
C ASP A 560 -13.14 -16.08 -16.61
N GLY A 561 -12.94 -15.02 -17.40
CA GLY A 561 -13.91 -13.95 -17.64
C GLY A 561 -13.82 -12.76 -16.68
N SER A 562 -13.08 -12.89 -15.57
CA SER A 562 -12.85 -11.81 -14.59
C SER A 562 -11.37 -11.53 -14.34
N GLN A 563 -10.51 -12.53 -14.54
CA GLN A 563 -9.06 -12.48 -14.39
C GLN A 563 -8.40 -13.40 -15.42
N TRP A 564 -7.10 -13.21 -15.61
CA TRP A 564 -6.23 -14.07 -16.39
C TRP A 564 -5.31 -14.86 -15.46
N HIS A 565 -5.38 -16.19 -15.55
CA HIS A 565 -4.48 -17.11 -14.86
C HIS A 565 -3.27 -17.36 -15.75
N VAL A 566 -2.09 -16.88 -15.34
CA VAL A 566 -0.86 -17.01 -16.11
C VAL A 566 0.03 -18.05 -15.46
N GLY A 567 0.37 -19.10 -16.21
CA GLY A 567 1.33 -20.12 -15.82
C GLY A 567 2.63 -19.98 -16.59
N CYS A 568 3.74 -19.82 -15.89
CA CYS A 568 5.07 -19.68 -16.46
C CYS A 568 5.96 -20.87 -16.11
N ALA A 569 6.87 -21.22 -17.02
CA ALA A 569 7.85 -22.28 -16.86
C ALA A 569 9.24 -21.80 -17.30
N ALA A 570 10.24 -21.96 -16.44
CA ALA A 570 11.63 -21.68 -16.74
C ALA A 570 12.38 -22.92 -17.25
N SER A 571 13.18 -22.75 -18.29
CA SER A 571 14.10 -23.75 -18.82
C SER A 571 15.53 -23.22 -18.82
N PHE A 572 16.48 -24.02 -18.36
CA PHE A 572 17.90 -23.68 -18.22
C PHE A 572 18.73 -24.96 -18.03
N ASN A 573 20.04 -24.86 -18.30
CA ASN A 573 21.03 -25.91 -18.04
C ASN A 573 21.87 -25.56 -16.81
N GLY A 574 22.10 -26.50 -15.91
CA GLY A 574 22.96 -26.31 -14.74
C GLY A 574 22.27 -26.54 -13.40
N GLN A 575 23.02 -26.38 -12.32
CA GLN A 575 22.48 -26.40 -10.95
C GLN A 575 21.82 -25.05 -10.64
N TRP A 576 20.85 -25.09 -9.74
CA TRP A 576 20.07 -23.94 -9.30
C TRP A 576 19.53 -24.20 -7.90
N THR A 577 19.22 -23.12 -7.20
CA THR A 577 18.65 -23.11 -5.85
C THR A 577 17.28 -22.45 -5.84
N SER A 578 17.09 -21.40 -6.63
CA SER A 578 15.82 -20.67 -6.70
C SER A 578 15.63 -19.93 -8.02
N ILE A 579 14.39 -19.51 -8.27
CA ILE A 579 14.00 -18.64 -9.37
C ILE A 579 13.27 -17.45 -8.77
N LEU A 580 13.84 -16.27 -8.92
CA LEU A 580 13.19 -15.00 -8.59
C LEU A 580 12.39 -14.57 -9.82
N TRP A 581 11.11 -14.29 -9.69
CA TRP A 581 10.30 -13.82 -10.81
C TRP A 581 9.47 -12.61 -10.41
N SER A 582 9.15 -11.77 -11.40
CA SER A 582 8.28 -10.60 -11.25
C SER A 582 7.35 -10.49 -12.43
N ALA A 583 6.09 -10.16 -12.14
CA ALA A 583 5.02 -9.84 -13.06
C ALA A 583 4.24 -8.63 -12.51
N PRO A 584 4.70 -7.40 -12.75
CA PRO A 584 4.02 -6.19 -12.25
C PRO A 584 2.56 -6.14 -12.71
N GLY A 585 1.65 -5.78 -11.80
CA GLY A 585 0.21 -5.79 -12.04
C GLY A 585 -0.46 -7.17 -11.90
N ALA A 586 0.31 -8.20 -11.51
CA ALA A 586 -0.22 -9.52 -11.15
C ALA A 586 -0.33 -9.72 -9.64
N THR A 587 -1.04 -10.77 -9.24
CA THR A 587 -1.10 -11.27 -7.86
C THR A 587 -0.61 -12.73 -7.82
N PRO A 588 0.52 -13.03 -7.15
CA PRO A 588 1.48 -12.06 -6.61
C PRO A 588 2.24 -11.33 -7.74
N ASN A 589 2.73 -10.12 -7.44
CA ASN A 589 3.47 -9.28 -8.39
C ASN A 589 4.94 -9.69 -8.55
N SER A 590 5.46 -10.46 -7.61
CA SER A 590 6.76 -11.13 -7.63
C SER A 590 6.81 -12.21 -6.57
N ALA A 591 7.62 -13.24 -6.77
CA ALA A 591 7.95 -14.20 -5.72
C ALA A 591 9.29 -14.90 -6.00
N GLU A 592 9.82 -15.58 -4.99
CA GLU A 592 10.88 -16.57 -5.14
C GLU A 592 10.26 -17.97 -5.18
N THR A 593 10.64 -18.80 -6.14
CA THR A 593 10.19 -20.19 -6.24
C THR A 593 11.35 -21.15 -6.32
N THR A 594 11.22 -22.29 -5.64
CA THR A 594 12.11 -23.44 -5.74
C THR A 594 11.59 -24.47 -6.76
N THR A 595 10.62 -24.11 -7.58
CA THR A 595 10.14 -24.91 -8.71
C THR A 595 10.35 -24.19 -10.04
N LYS A 596 10.46 -24.96 -11.13
CA LYS A 596 10.58 -24.39 -12.48
C LYS A 596 9.29 -23.79 -13.02
N ASN A 597 8.15 -24.02 -12.35
CA ASN A 597 6.83 -23.59 -12.81
C ASN A 597 6.17 -22.73 -11.74
N TRP A 598 5.59 -21.60 -12.11
CA TRP A 598 4.86 -20.74 -11.18
C TRP A 598 3.62 -20.18 -11.85
N GLN A 599 2.70 -19.68 -11.03
CA GLN A 599 1.44 -19.11 -11.48
C GLN A 599 1.17 -17.78 -10.78
N PHE A 600 0.49 -16.88 -11.47
CA PHE A 600 -0.04 -15.63 -10.94
C PHE A 600 -1.32 -15.26 -11.68
N THR A 601 -2.13 -14.38 -11.08
CA THR A 601 -3.35 -13.86 -11.71
C THR A 601 -3.19 -12.41 -12.13
N VAL A 602 -3.89 -12.00 -13.18
CA VAL A 602 -3.92 -10.62 -13.68
C VAL A 602 -5.38 -10.17 -13.78
N PRO A 603 -5.76 -8.96 -13.33
CA PRO A 603 -7.14 -8.46 -13.44
C PRO A 603 -7.66 -8.41 -14.89
N GLY A 604 -8.96 -8.63 -15.08
CA GLY A 604 -9.63 -8.93 -16.36
C GLY A 604 -9.70 -7.82 -17.43
N ALA A 605 -8.96 -6.72 -17.30
CA ALA A 605 -8.88 -5.66 -18.30
C ALA A 605 -7.44 -5.50 -18.87
N GLY A 606 -6.93 -6.59 -19.46
CA GLY A 606 -6.28 -6.56 -20.78
C GLY A 606 -4.96 -5.82 -21.02
N LEU A 607 -4.16 -5.47 -20.02
CA LEU A 607 -2.78 -5.00 -20.31
C LEU A 607 -1.81 -6.18 -20.47
N PRO A 608 -0.90 -6.12 -21.47
CA PRO A 608 0.20 -7.08 -21.56
C PRO A 608 1.01 -7.10 -20.28
N VAL A 609 1.17 -8.29 -19.67
CA VAL A 609 1.98 -8.42 -18.46
C VAL A 609 3.39 -8.81 -18.83
N THR A 610 4.34 -8.05 -18.28
CA THR A 610 5.77 -8.28 -18.47
C THR A 610 6.26 -9.23 -17.39
N VAL A 611 6.76 -10.39 -17.78
CA VAL A 611 7.32 -11.39 -16.87
C VAL A 611 8.83 -11.40 -16.98
N ALA A 612 9.50 -11.14 -15.87
CA ALA A 612 10.94 -11.33 -15.71
C ALA A 612 11.20 -12.52 -14.78
N ALA A 613 12.21 -13.33 -15.08
CA ALA A 613 12.69 -14.35 -14.15
C ALA A 613 14.21 -14.41 -14.14
N THR A 614 14.76 -14.74 -12.97
CA THR A 614 16.19 -14.85 -12.71
C THR A 614 16.44 -16.17 -12.00
N VAL A 615 17.23 -17.04 -12.62
CA VAL A 615 17.57 -18.36 -12.08
C VAL A 615 18.86 -18.23 -11.27
N CYS A 616 18.78 -18.51 -9.97
CA CYS A 616 19.90 -18.41 -9.05
C CYS A 616 20.42 -19.79 -8.66
N ASN A 617 21.74 -19.88 -8.49
CA ASN A 617 22.44 -20.98 -7.85
C ASN A 617 23.28 -20.39 -6.72
N PHE A 618 22.72 -20.38 -5.50
CA PHE A 618 23.22 -19.58 -4.39
C PHE A 618 23.38 -18.11 -4.83
N ASP A 619 24.56 -17.53 -4.67
CA ASP A 619 24.83 -16.11 -4.94
C ASP A 619 25.04 -15.78 -6.42
N THR A 620 24.98 -16.78 -7.33
CA THR A 620 25.18 -16.56 -8.76
C THR A 620 23.88 -16.73 -9.52
N CYS A 621 23.40 -15.66 -10.15
CA CYS A 621 22.11 -15.61 -10.83
C CYS A 621 22.24 -15.29 -12.32
N THR A 622 21.35 -15.88 -13.13
CA THR A 622 21.25 -15.67 -14.58
C THR A 622 19.83 -15.25 -14.93
N GLY A 623 19.68 -14.04 -15.47
CA GLY A 623 18.40 -13.52 -15.96
C GLY A 623 17.95 -14.26 -17.23
N ALA A 624 16.66 -14.60 -17.29
CA ALA A 624 16.01 -15.04 -18.51
C ALA A 624 15.53 -13.82 -19.33
N PRO A 625 15.39 -13.94 -20.66
CA PRO A 625 14.73 -12.92 -21.47
C PRO A 625 13.33 -12.60 -20.94
N ILE A 626 12.98 -11.32 -20.95
CA ILE A 626 11.65 -10.84 -20.56
C ILE A 626 10.60 -11.40 -21.53
N VAL A 627 9.51 -11.92 -20.97
CA VAL A 627 8.37 -12.43 -21.74
C VAL A 627 7.18 -11.49 -21.57
N ILE A 628 6.59 -11.06 -22.68
CA ILE A 628 5.34 -10.30 -22.66
C ILE A 628 4.20 -11.29 -22.87
N VAL A 629 3.30 -11.37 -21.90
CA VAL A 629 2.09 -12.20 -21.96
C VAL A 629 0.95 -11.32 -22.40
N ASN A 630 0.52 -11.47 -23.66
CA ASN A 630 -0.72 -10.86 -24.15
C ASN A 630 -1.89 -11.74 -23.71
N PRO A 631 -2.76 -11.24 -22.83
CA PRO A 631 -3.87 -12.03 -22.34
C PRO A 631 -4.84 -12.36 -23.49
N GLU A 632 -5.13 -11.40 -24.37
CA GLU A 632 -6.11 -11.54 -25.46
C GLU A 632 -5.68 -12.44 -26.64
N GLY A 633 -4.51 -13.08 -26.57
CA GLY A 633 -3.90 -13.86 -27.65
C GLY A 633 -2.74 -13.13 -28.36
N PRO A 634 -2.00 -13.82 -29.24
CA PRO A 634 -0.88 -13.24 -29.99
C PRO A 634 -1.30 -12.18 -31.01
#